data_AF-A0A2Y9RG23-F1
#
_entry.id   AF-A0A2Y9RG23-F1
#
_cell.length_a   1.000
_cell.length_b   1.000
_cell.length_c   1.000
_cell.angle_alpha   90.00
_cell.angle_beta   90.00
_cell.angle_gamma   90.00
#
_symmetry.space_group_name_H-M   'P 1'
#
loop_
_entity.id
_entity.type
_entity.pdbx_description
1 polymer ?
#
loop_
_entity_poly.entity_id
_entity_poly.type
_entity_poly.pdbx_seq_one_letter_code
_entity_poly.pdbx_strand_id
1 'polypeptide(L)'
;MSSKIHQNYSSEVEAAVNRVVNLYLRASYAYLSLGFYFSCNYVVLEGMCHFFCELAKEKHKGAQHLLNKQNQRSAQDKWGRTLEAMEATVALGKNLNQDLLHTVGFSRTDIHLCNYQRSHFLDEEVKLIKKMAPT
;
A
#
# COMPACT_ATOMS: atom_id res chain seq x y z
N MET A 1 29.89 -20.04 11.62
CA MET A 1 30.32 -18.62 11.73
C MET A 1 29.06 -17.76 11.75
N SER A 2 28.53 -17.48 12.94
CA SER A 2 27.28 -16.72 13.13
C SER A 2 27.55 -15.23 12.92
N SER A 3 26.89 -14.60 11.95
CA SER A 3 27.14 -13.20 11.61
C SER A 3 26.53 -12.28 12.67
N LYS A 4 27.40 -11.76 13.54
CA LYS A 4 27.09 -10.71 14.52
C LYS A 4 26.84 -9.36 13.83
N ILE A 5 25.63 -9.09 13.33
CA ILE A 5 25.08 -7.70 13.26
C ILE A 5 23.55 -7.74 13.44
N HIS A 6 23.09 -8.30 14.56
CA HIS A 6 21.76 -8.03 15.12
C HIS A 6 21.92 -7.28 16.45
N GLN A 7 22.86 -6.33 16.52
CA GLN A 7 23.04 -5.55 17.74
C GLN A 7 21.89 -4.53 17.84
N ASN A 8 20.96 -4.78 18.76
CA ASN A 8 19.92 -3.87 19.24
C ASN A 8 18.68 -3.63 18.34
N TYR A 9 18.36 -4.54 17.41
CA TYR A 9 17.06 -4.51 16.71
C TYR A 9 16.23 -5.72 17.13
N SER A 10 15.48 -5.57 18.22
CA SER A 10 14.55 -6.60 18.71
C SER A 10 13.27 -6.61 17.86
N SER A 11 12.55 -7.73 17.89
CA SER A 11 11.22 -7.86 17.29
C SER A 11 10.22 -6.81 17.80
N GLU A 12 10.36 -6.37 19.06
CA GLU A 12 9.54 -5.30 19.64
C GLU A 12 9.82 -3.94 18.99
N VAL A 13 11.08 -3.62 18.73
CA VAL A 13 11.47 -2.40 18.01
C VAL A 13 10.93 -2.45 16.58
N GLU A 14 11.04 -3.61 15.92
CA GLU A 14 10.49 -3.80 14.59
C GLU A 14 8.96 -3.61 14.55
N ALA A 15 8.24 -4.21 15.49
CA ALA A 15 6.80 -4.05 15.62
C ALA A 15 6.40 -2.59 15.89
N ALA A 16 7.15 -1.88 16.72
CA ALA A 16 6.93 -0.46 16.98
C ALA A 16 7.12 0.40 15.73
N VAL A 17 8.17 0.16 14.94
CA VAL A 17 8.40 0.87 13.67
C VAL A 17 7.28 0.56 12.68
N ASN A 18 6.90 -0.71 12.51
CA ASN A 18 5.78 -1.12 11.65
C ASN A 18 4.45 -0.45 12.06
N ARG A 19 4.21 -0.28 13.38
CA ARG A 19 3.04 0.46 13.88
C ARG A 19 3.07 1.92 13.43
N VAL A 20 4.22 2.59 13.54
CA VAL A 20 4.37 3.99 13.10
C VAL A 20 4.22 4.11 11.58
N VAL A 21 4.80 3.20 10.80
CA VAL A 21 4.63 3.16 9.33
C VAL A 21 3.14 3.09 8.97
N ASN A 22 2.40 2.18 9.60
CA ASN A 22 0.95 2.05 9.38
C ASN A 22 0.17 3.30 9.76
N LEU A 23 0.55 4.00 10.83
CA LEU A 23 -0.07 5.28 11.19
C LEU A 23 0.18 6.36 10.11
N TYR A 24 1.39 6.44 9.56
CA TYR A 24 1.71 7.38 8.49
C TYR A 24 0.94 7.06 7.20
N LEU A 25 0.82 5.78 6.84
CA LEU A 25 0.05 5.36 5.67
C LEU A 25 -1.46 5.65 5.82
N ARG A 26 -2.03 5.42 7.01
CA ARG A 26 -3.44 5.78 7.31
C ARG A 26 -3.66 7.29 7.25
N ALA A 27 -2.74 8.08 7.81
CA ALA A 27 -2.81 9.54 7.71
C ALA A 27 -2.69 10.02 6.26
N SER A 28 -1.78 9.42 5.48
CA SER A 28 -1.64 9.71 4.04
C SER A 28 -2.94 9.46 3.28
N TYR A 29 -3.57 8.30 3.49
CA TYR A 29 -4.87 7.97 2.89
C TYR A 29 -5.97 8.97 3.30
N ALA A 30 -6.06 9.31 4.58
CA ALA A 30 -7.07 10.25 5.08
C ALA A 30 -6.92 11.65 4.45
N TYR A 31 -5.69 12.16 4.35
CA TYR A 31 -5.44 13.44 3.68
C TYR A 31 -5.70 13.39 2.18
N LEU A 32 -5.36 12.28 1.51
CA LEU A 32 -5.68 12.12 0.09
C LEU A 32 -7.19 12.16 -0.14
N SER A 33 -7.96 11.45 0.69
CA SER A 33 -9.43 11.46 0.64
C SER A 33 -10.00 12.87 0.84
N LEU A 34 -9.46 13.64 1.80
CA LEU A 34 -9.83 15.04 2.01
C LEU A 34 -9.49 15.91 0.79
N GLY A 35 -8.31 15.73 0.18
CA GLY A 35 -7.91 16.44 -1.03
C GLY A 35 -8.93 16.25 -2.16
N PHE A 36 -9.32 15.00 -2.42
CA PHE A 36 -10.34 14.70 -3.43
C PHE A 36 -11.74 15.24 -3.07
N TYR A 37 -12.12 15.25 -1.80
CA TYR A 37 -13.36 15.89 -1.36
C TYR A 37 -13.40 17.38 -1.75
N PHE A 38 -12.30 18.10 -1.52
CA PHE A 38 -12.19 19.52 -1.88
C PHE A 38 -12.01 19.76 -3.39
N SER A 39 -11.57 18.76 -4.15
CA SER A 39 -11.46 18.84 -5.62
C SER A 39 -12.81 18.86 -6.34
N CYS A 40 -13.86 18.28 -5.74
CA CYS A 40 -15.08 17.98 -6.46
C CYS A 40 -16.04 19.16 -6.67
N ASN A 41 -15.95 20.27 -5.93
CA ASN A 41 -17.12 21.17 -5.87
C ASN A 41 -16.91 22.68 -6.04
N TYR A 42 -15.74 23.30 -5.83
CA TYR A 42 -15.61 24.77 -5.99
C TYR A 42 -14.18 25.22 -6.30
N VAL A 43 -14.01 26.12 -7.30
CA VAL A 43 -12.73 26.78 -7.66
C VAL A 43 -12.08 27.45 -6.44
N VAL A 44 -12.88 27.92 -5.47
CA VAL A 44 -12.42 28.58 -4.25
C VAL A 44 -11.63 27.63 -3.30
N LEU A 45 -11.78 26.31 -3.45
CA LEU A 45 -11.16 25.31 -2.57
C LEU A 45 -10.03 24.52 -3.26
N GLU A 46 -9.59 24.94 -4.45
CA GLU A 46 -8.47 24.31 -5.16
C GLU A 46 -7.17 24.35 -4.32
N GLY A 47 -6.94 25.44 -3.58
CA GLY A 47 -5.81 25.54 -2.65
C GLY A 47 -5.87 24.51 -1.51
N MET A 48 -7.07 24.15 -1.04
CA MET A 48 -7.25 23.12 -0.02
C MET A 48 -7.01 21.72 -0.59
N CYS A 49 -7.50 21.46 -1.81
CA CYS A 49 -7.19 20.22 -2.53
C CYS A 49 -5.68 20.01 -2.65
N HIS A 50 -4.96 21.02 -3.16
CA HIS A 50 -3.51 20.96 -3.29
C HIS A 50 -2.82 20.76 -1.94
N PHE A 51 -3.21 21.52 -0.91
CA PHE A 51 -2.65 21.41 0.43
C PHE A 51 -2.76 19.99 1.01
N PHE A 52 -3.96 19.38 0.97
CA PHE A 52 -4.17 18.04 1.49
C PHE A 52 -3.47 16.97 0.64
N CYS A 53 -3.40 17.14 -0.69
CA CYS A 53 -2.64 16.24 -1.56
C CYS A 53 -1.14 16.27 -1.23
N GLU A 54 -0.55 17.45 -1.02
CA GLU A 54 0.85 17.56 -0.60
C GLU A 54 1.07 16.95 0.79
N LEU A 55 0.15 17.18 1.73
CA LEU A 55 0.25 16.58 3.06
C LEU A 55 0.18 15.04 2.99
N ALA A 56 -0.67 14.48 2.12
CA ALA A 56 -0.73 13.05 1.87
C ALA A 56 0.60 12.50 1.33
N LYS A 57 1.24 13.20 0.38
CA LYS A 57 2.55 12.83 -0.17
C LYS A 57 3.64 12.88 0.90
N GLU A 58 3.66 13.91 1.74
CA GLU A 58 4.65 14.02 2.83
C GLU A 58 4.51 12.90 3.86
N LYS A 59 3.28 12.51 4.24
CA LYS A 59 3.08 11.32 5.10
C LYS A 59 3.51 10.03 4.42
N HIS A 60 3.24 9.87 3.12
CA HIS A 60 3.69 8.70 2.38
C HIS A 60 5.23 8.59 2.32
N LYS A 61 5.92 9.70 2.03
CA LYS A 61 7.39 9.77 2.06
C LYS A 61 7.95 9.45 3.45
N GLY A 62 7.30 9.92 4.51
CA GLY A 62 7.66 9.57 5.89
C GLY A 62 7.60 8.07 6.17
N ALA A 63 6.54 7.40 5.73
CA ALA A 63 6.42 5.94 5.82
C ALA A 63 7.53 5.21 5.05
N GLN A 64 7.82 5.64 3.82
CA GLN A 64 8.90 5.09 3.00
C GLN A 64 10.28 5.27 3.66
N HIS A 65 10.53 6.44 4.27
CA HIS A 65 11.79 6.69 4.97
C HIS A 65 12.01 5.71 6.13
N LEU A 66 10.98 5.45 6.94
CA LEU A 66 11.05 4.50 8.05
C LEU A 66 11.29 3.07 7.56
N LEU A 67 10.58 2.63 6.51
CA LEU A 67 10.79 1.32 5.88
C LEU A 67 12.22 1.16 5.35
N ASN A 68 12.77 2.18 4.70
CA ASN A 68 14.15 2.17 4.22
C ASN A 68 15.16 2.05 5.37
N LYS A 69 14.94 2.78 6.47
CA LYS A 69 15.80 2.69 7.67
C LYS A 69 15.73 1.31 8.32
N GLN A 70 14.56 0.68 8.35
CA GLN A 70 14.38 -0.69 8.84
C GLN A 70 15.11 -1.71 7.96
N ASN A 71 14.99 -1.60 6.63
CA ASN A 71 15.66 -2.50 5.68
C ASN A 71 17.20 -2.40 5.71
N GLN A 72 17.76 -1.22 6.03
CA GLN A 72 19.20 -1.07 6.24
C GLN A 72 19.72 -1.85 7.45
N ARG A 73 18.87 -2.09 8.45
CA ARG A 73 19.22 -2.82 9.69
C ARG A 73 18.99 -4.33 9.57
N SER A 74 18.11 -4.78 8.66
CA SER A 74 17.75 -6.20 8.47
C SER A 74 18.42 -6.87 7.26
N ALA A 75 19.38 -6.21 6.60
CA ALA A 75 19.91 -6.53 5.26
C ALA A 75 20.70 -7.85 5.11
N GLN A 76 20.74 -8.72 6.12
CA GLN A 76 21.65 -9.86 6.17
C GLN A 76 21.12 -11.14 5.50
N ASP A 77 19.88 -11.17 5.02
CA ASP A 77 19.27 -12.39 4.46
C ASP A 77 18.41 -12.10 3.22
N LYS A 78 19.06 -11.87 2.07
CA LYS A 78 18.41 -11.33 0.86
C LYS A 78 17.79 -12.38 -0.07
N TRP A 79 18.31 -13.60 -0.09
CA TRP A 79 17.95 -14.59 -1.12
C TRP A 79 16.79 -15.50 -0.70
N GLY A 80 16.75 -16.00 0.54
CA GLY A 80 15.59 -16.78 1.05
C GLY A 80 14.30 -15.97 1.11
N ARG A 81 14.41 -14.67 1.39
CA ARG A 81 13.28 -13.73 1.45
C ARG A 81 12.68 -13.38 0.10
N THR A 82 13.36 -13.64 -1.03
CA THR A 82 12.84 -13.20 -2.34
C THR A 82 11.67 -14.08 -2.80
N LEU A 83 11.79 -15.40 -2.68
CA LEU A 83 10.69 -16.32 -3.00
C LEU A 83 9.52 -16.12 -2.03
N GLU A 84 9.79 -16.06 -0.72
CA GLU A 84 8.79 -15.79 0.31
C GLU A 84 8.09 -14.44 0.11
N ALA A 85 8.83 -13.39 -0.26
CA ALA A 85 8.26 -12.08 -0.58
C ALA A 85 7.38 -12.13 -1.84
N MET A 86 7.77 -12.91 -2.85
CA MET A 86 7.01 -13.07 -4.09
C MET A 86 5.71 -13.86 -3.83
N GLU A 87 5.78 -14.94 -3.05
CA GLU A 87 4.60 -15.70 -2.58
C GLU A 87 3.67 -14.83 -1.72
N ALA A 88 4.22 -14.06 -0.77
CA ALA A 88 3.45 -13.12 0.04
C ALA A 88 2.78 -12.03 -0.81
N THR A 89 3.47 -11.54 -1.85
CA THR A 89 2.92 -10.55 -2.80
C THR A 89 1.78 -11.15 -3.61
N VAL A 90 1.92 -12.39 -4.11
CA VAL A 90 0.85 -13.11 -4.81
C VAL A 90 -0.34 -13.38 -3.89
N ALA A 91 -0.11 -13.76 -2.63
CA ALA A 91 -1.17 -13.95 -1.65
C ALA A 91 -1.92 -12.65 -1.36
N LEU A 92 -1.20 -11.54 -1.18
CA LEU A 92 -1.80 -10.22 -0.98
C LEU A 92 -2.66 -9.80 -2.18
N GLY A 93 -2.16 -9.97 -3.41
CA GLY A 93 -2.92 -9.66 -4.63
C GLY A 93 -4.17 -10.53 -4.77
N LYS A 94 -4.10 -11.82 -4.40
CA LYS A 94 -5.28 -12.71 -4.39
C LYS A 94 -6.34 -12.24 -3.40
N ASN A 95 -5.95 -11.84 -2.19
CA ASN A 95 -6.88 -11.30 -1.19
C ASN A 95 -7.51 -10.00 -1.70
N LEU A 96 -6.71 -9.10 -2.29
CA LEU A 96 -7.22 -7.86 -2.88
C LEU A 96 -8.23 -8.14 -4.00
N ASN A 97 -7.97 -9.13 -4.85
CA ASN A 97 -8.91 -9.55 -5.90
C ASN A 97 -10.22 -10.09 -5.32
N GLN A 98 -10.18 -10.84 -4.23
CA GLN A 98 -11.40 -11.30 -3.55
C GLN A 98 -12.20 -10.11 -3.02
N ASP A 99 -11.56 -9.17 -2.33
CA ASP A 99 -12.23 -7.97 -1.79
C ASP A 99 -12.82 -7.08 -2.91
N LEU A 100 -12.11 -6.93 -4.03
CA LEU A 100 -12.61 -6.23 -5.22
C LEU A 100 -13.82 -6.94 -5.81
N LEU A 101 -13.81 -8.28 -5.93
CA LEU A 101 -14.96 -9.06 -6.40
C LEU A 101 -16.18 -8.92 -5.48
N HIS A 102 -15.97 -8.91 -4.17
CA HIS A 102 -17.04 -8.65 -3.20
C HIS A 102 -17.62 -7.25 -3.40
N THR A 103 -16.77 -6.24 -3.60
CA THR A 103 -17.19 -4.85 -3.84
C THR A 103 -17.99 -4.72 -5.13
N VAL A 104 -17.52 -5.33 -6.23
CA VAL A 104 -18.25 -5.41 -7.51
C VAL A 104 -19.59 -6.14 -7.35
N GLY A 105 -19.62 -7.17 -6.50
CA GLY A 105 -20.84 -7.89 -6.14
C GLY A 105 -21.87 -7.02 -5.44
N PHE A 106 -21.42 -6.04 -4.65
CA PHE A 106 -22.29 -5.10 -3.93
C PHE A 106 -22.78 -3.95 -4.83
N SER A 107 -21.97 -3.52 -5.80
CA SER A 107 -22.32 -2.47 -6.76
C SER A 107 -23.15 -2.97 -7.97
N ARG A 108 -23.65 -4.21 -7.95
CA ARG A 108 -24.38 -4.84 -9.07
C ARG A 108 -25.58 -4.06 -9.61
N THR A 109 -26.16 -3.16 -8.81
CA THR A 109 -27.26 -2.29 -9.23
C THR A 109 -26.81 -1.16 -10.15
N ASP A 110 -25.52 -0.80 -10.15
CA ASP A 110 -24.90 0.17 -11.04
C ASP A 110 -23.98 -0.54 -12.05
N ILE A 111 -24.53 -0.80 -13.25
CA ILE A 111 -23.83 -1.52 -14.33
C ILE A 111 -22.58 -0.76 -14.78
N HIS A 112 -22.60 0.58 -14.76
CA HIS A 112 -21.46 1.39 -15.20
C HIS A 112 -20.32 1.32 -14.18
N LEU A 113 -20.62 1.45 -12.89
CA LEU A 113 -19.63 1.30 -11.83
C LEU A 113 -19.05 -0.12 -11.79
N CYS A 114 -19.89 -1.13 -11.94
CA CYS A 114 -19.48 -2.53 -12.01
C CYS A 114 -18.50 -2.79 -13.17
N ASN A 115 -18.82 -2.29 -14.37
CA ASN A 115 -17.96 -2.42 -15.54
C ASN A 115 -16.63 -1.67 -15.35
N TYR A 116 -16.66 -0.45 -14.82
CA TYR A 116 -15.45 0.34 -14.54
C TYR A 116 -14.54 -0.37 -13.53
N GLN A 117 -15.10 -0.87 -12.42
CA GLN A 117 -14.35 -1.59 -11.40
C GLN A 117 -13.68 -2.86 -11.95
N ARG A 118 -14.39 -3.57 -12.84
CA ARG A 118 -13.88 -4.80 -13.45
C ARG A 118 -12.75 -4.54 -14.44
N SER A 119 -12.94 -3.60 -15.36
CA SER A 119 -11.96 -3.34 -16.41
C SER A 119 -10.71 -2.59 -15.92
N HIS A 120 -10.83 -1.73 -14.91
CA HIS A 120 -9.71 -0.89 -14.46
C HIS A 120 -8.95 -1.42 -13.25
N PHE A 121 -9.60 -2.17 -12.35
CA PHE A 121 -8.93 -2.67 -11.14
C PHE A 121 -8.72 -4.18 -11.19
N LEU A 122 -9.78 -4.97 -11.42
CA LEU A 122 -9.67 -6.43 -11.42
C LEU A 122 -8.77 -6.95 -12.55
N ASP A 123 -8.95 -6.46 -13.78
CA ASP A 123 -8.14 -6.92 -14.91
C ASP A 123 -6.66 -6.54 -14.75
N GLU A 124 -6.36 -5.35 -14.24
CA GLU A 124 -4.98 -4.92 -13.98
C GLU A 124 -4.32 -5.73 -12.85
N GLU A 125 -5.05 -5.99 -11.76
CA GLU A 125 -4.52 -6.81 -10.66
C GLU A 125 -4.28 -8.26 -11.08
N VAL A 126 -5.16 -8.85 -11.89
CA VAL A 126 -4.94 -10.18 -12.49
C VAL A 126 -3.70 -10.21 -13.37
N LYS A 127 -3.45 -9.15 -14.17
CA LYS A 127 -2.23 -9.04 -14.98
C LYS A 127 -0.98 -8.94 -14.10
N LEU A 128 -1.05 -8.18 -13.00
CA LEU A 128 0.05 -8.05 -12.04
C LEU A 128 0.38 -9.38 -11.38
N ILE A 129 -0.62 -10.09 -10.86
CA ILE A 129 -0.42 -11.41 -10.23
C ILE A 129 0.17 -12.42 -11.22
N LYS A 130 -0.31 -12.44 -12.49
CA LYS A 130 0.25 -13.32 -13.53
C LYS A 130 1.72 -13.05 -13.83
N LYS A 131 2.18 -11.79 -13.73
CA LYS A 131 3.60 -11.44 -13.91
C LYS A 131 4.48 -11.89 -12.72
N MET A 132 3.90 -12.04 -11.54
CA MET A 132 4.61 -12.36 -10.29
C MET A 132 4.51 -13.84 -9.90
N ALA A 133 3.57 -14.60 -10.47
CA ALA A 133 3.50 -16.03 -10.25
C ALA A 133 4.65 -16.73 -10.99
N PRO A 134 5.47 -17.57 -10.34
CA PRO A 134 6.44 -18.39 -11.03
C PRO A 134 5.70 -19.36 -11.98
N THR A 135 6.11 -19.39 -13.25
CA THR A 135 5.70 -20.41 -14.24
C THR A 135 6.16 -21.80 -13.86
#